data_AF-A0A0Q6WWL9-F1
#
_entry.id   AF-A0A0Q6WWL9-F1
#
_cell.length_a   1.000
_cell.length_b   1.000
_cell.length_c   1.000
_cell.angle_alpha   90.00
_cell.angle_beta   90.00
_cell.angle_gamma   90.00
#
_symmetry.space_group_name_H-M   'P 1'
#
loop_
_entity.id
_entity.type
_entity.pdbx_description
1 polymer ?
#
loop_
_entity_poly.entity_id
_entity_poly.type
_entity_poly.pdbx_seq_one_letter_code
_entity_poly.pdbx_strand_id
1 'polypeptide(L)' 'MVQAYILIQTDVGKASTVAETISKIPGVIQAEDVTGPYDVIVRAQADTVDDLGRLVVAKVQQVDGITRTLTCPVVHL' A
#
# COMPACT_ATOMS: atom_id res chain seq x y z
N MET A 1 3.99 -17.66 0.49
CA MET A 1 3.20 -16.41 0.64
C MET A 1 4.04 -15.40 1.38
N VAL A 2 4.23 -14.23 0.77
CA VAL A 2 4.96 -13.09 1.33
C VAL A 2 3.97 -12.01 1.72
N GLN A 3 4.29 -11.25 2.78
CA GLN A 3 3.49 -10.11 3.21
C GLN A 3 4.36 -8.86 3.24
N ALA A 4 3.74 -7.71 3.09
CA ALA A 4 4.42 -6.42 3.23
C ALA A 4 3.48 -5.36 3.78
N TYR A 5 4.08 -4.38 4.43
CA TYR A 5 3.44 -3.11 4.74
C TYR A 5 3.87 -2.06 3.70
N ILE A 6 2.92 -1.29 3.19
CA ILE A 6 3.19 -0.16 2.31
C ILE A 6 2.73 1.10 3.03
N LEU A 7 3.68 1.99 3.32
CA LEU A 7 3.43 3.28 3.97
C LEU A 7 3.35 4.34 2.88
N ILE A 8 2.28 5.14 2.89
CA ILE A 8 1.93 6.02 1.77
C ILE A 8 1.72 7.44 2.28
N GLN A 9 2.30 8.40 1.58
CA GLN A 9 2.00 9.82 1.71
C GLN A 9 1.16 10.26 0.52
N THR A 10 0.19 11.11 0.78
CA THR A 10 -0.82 11.57 -0.17
C THR A 10 -0.86 13.09 -0.21
N ASP A 11 -1.56 13.63 -1.21
CA ASP A 11 -1.94 15.04 -1.21
C ASP A 11 -2.89 15.34 -0.04
N VAL A 12 -2.84 16.58 0.43
CA VAL A 12 -3.70 17.05 1.54
C VAL A 12 -5.17 16.77 1.22
N GLY A 13 -5.83 16.03 2.11
CA GLY A 13 -7.25 15.68 1.99
C GLY A 13 -7.56 14.48 1.08
N LYS A 14 -6.56 13.80 0.50
CA LYS A 14 -6.78 12.62 -0.35
C LYS A 14 -6.64 11.26 0.35
N ALA A 15 -6.18 11.23 1.60
CA ALA A 15 -5.92 10.00 2.36
C ALA A 15 -7.06 8.97 2.30
N SER A 16 -8.30 9.38 2.61
CA SER A 16 -9.48 8.51 2.60
C SER A 16 -9.78 7.95 1.21
N THR A 17 -9.78 8.79 0.17
CA THR A 17 -10.02 8.34 -1.22
C THR A 17 -8.92 7.39 -1.72
N VAL A 18 -7.67 7.65 -1.35
CA VAL A 18 -6.53 6.79 -1.67
C VAL A 18 -6.67 5.44 -0.98
N ALA A 19 -6.98 5.40 0.32
CA ALA A 19 -7.20 4.16 1.07
C ALA A 19 -8.36 3.32 0.48
N GLU A 20 -9.49 3.96 0.14
CA GLU A 20 -10.63 3.30 -0.51
C GLU A 20 -10.30 2.76 -1.90
N THR A 21 -9.43 3.44 -2.64
CA THR A 21 -9.01 3.00 -3.97
C THR A 21 -8.06 1.81 -3.86
N ILE A 22 -7.11 1.89 -2.93
CA ILE A 22 -6.12 0.83 -2.71
C ILE A 22 -6.77 -0.44 -2.16
N SER A 23 -7.77 -0.34 -1.27
CA SER A 23 -8.45 -1.51 -0.70
C SER A 23 -9.11 -2.41 -1.75
N LYS A 24 -9.37 -1.88 -2.95
CA LYS A 24 -9.94 -2.62 -4.09
C LYS A 24 -8.88 -3.32 -4.95
N ILE A 25 -7.59 -3.10 -4.68
CA ILE A 25 -6.49 -3.71 -5.43
C ILE A 25 -6.34 -5.19 -5.01
N PRO A 26 -6.36 -6.15 -5.95
CA PRO A 26 -6.10 -7.55 -5.63
C PRO A 26 -4.73 -7.75 -4.96
N GLY A 27 -4.72 -8.47 -3.84
CA GLY A 27 -3.52 -8.67 -3.01
C GLY A 27 -3.39 -7.68 -1.85
N VAL A 28 -4.23 -6.64 -1.78
CA VAL A 28 -4.37 -5.82 -0.58
C VAL A 28 -5.30 -6.53 0.39
N ILE A 29 -4.82 -6.73 1.62
CA ILE A 29 -5.59 -7.33 2.73
C ILE A 29 -6.31 -6.24 3.51
N GLN A 30 -5.65 -5.09 3.70
CA GLN A 30 -6.17 -3.98 4.47
C GLN A 30 -5.50 -2.67 4.00
N ALA A 31 -6.26 -1.59 3.94
CA ALA A 31 -5.74 -0.25 3.69
C ALA A 31 -6.50 0.72 4.60
N GLU A 32 -5.76 1.43 5.45
CA GLU A 32 -6.32 2.33 6.47
C GLU A 32 -5.66 3.69 6.32
N ASP A 33 -6.48 4.74 6.32
CA ASP A 33 -5.97 6.08 6.57
C ASP A 33 -5.64 6.22 8.06
N VAL A 34 -4.47 6.78 8.36
CA VAL A 34 -3.94 6.85 9.72
C VAL A 34 -3.48 8.26 10.06
N THR A 35 -3.44 8.56 11.34
CA THR A 35 -2.82 9.79 11.85
C THR A 35 -1.34 9.53 12.12
N GLY A 36 -0.45 10.20 11.39
CA GLY A 36 0.99 9.98 11.52
C GLY A 36 1.83 10.70 10.47
N PRO A 37 3.12 10.33 10.31
CA PRO A 37 3.98 10.86 9.25
C PRO A 37 3.62 10.34 7.86
N TYR A 38 2.76 9.32 7.80
CA TYR A 38 2.15 8.76 6.61
C TYR A 38 0.64 8.88 6.74
N ASP A 39 -0.03 9.01 5.61
CA ASP A 39 -1.48 9.22 5.57
C ASP A 39 -2.23 7.90 5.43
N VAL A 40 -1.62 6.88 4.80
CA VAL A 40 -2.23 5.56 4.59
C VAL A 40 -1.23 4.45 4.87
N ILE A 41 -1.67 3.41 5.58
CA ILE A 41 -0.92 2.16 5.78
C ILE A 41 -1.69 1.01 5.14
N VAL A 42 -0.97 0.25 4.32
CA VAL A 42 -1.54 -0.86 3.56
C VAL A 42 -0.84 -2.14 3.96
N ARG A 43 -1.61 -3.19 4.25
CA ARG A 43 -1.12 -4.55 4.37
C ARG A 43 -1.41 -5.31 3.09
N ALA A 44 -0.38 -5.83 2.46
CA ALA A 44 -0.46 -6.57 1.21
C ALA A 44 0.12 -7.98 1.35
N GLN A 45 -0.37 -8.88 0.50
CA GLN A 45 0.09 -10.27 0.42
C GLN A 45 0.12 -10.75 -1.03
N ALA A 46 1.13 -11.55 -1.35
CA ALA A 46 1.27 -12.22 -2.62
C ALA A 46 1.95 -13.58 -2.45
N ASP A 47 2.04 -14.38 -3.51
CA ASP A 47 2.70 -15.68 -3.48
C ASP A 47 4.22 -15.52 -3.39
N THR A 48 4.79 -14.57 -4.16
CA THR A 48 6.21 -14.26 -4.24
C THR A 48 6.49 -12.75 -4.08
N VAL A 49 7.76 -12.39 -3.83
CA VAL A 49 8.18 -10.97 -3.72
C VAL A 49 8.03 -10.25 -5.07
N ASP A 50 8.30 -10.93 -6.17
CA ASP A 50 8.14 -10.37 -7.52
C ASP A 50 6.65 -10.08 -7.82
N ASP A 51 5.76 -10.98 -7.41
CA ASP A 51 4.31 -10.76 -7.54
C ASP A 51 3.84 -9.58 -6.69
N LEU A 52 4.36 -9.44 -5.47
CA LEU A 52 4.06 -8.29 -4.63
C LEU A 52 4.45 -6.97 -5.32
N GLY A 53 5.65 -6.91 -5.91
CA GLY A 53 6.13 -5.73 -6.63
C GLY A 53 5.28 -5.41 -7.85
N ARG A 54 5.01 -6.42 -8.70
CA ARG A 54 4.33 -6.22 -9.98
C ARG A 54 2.82 -6.06 -9.85
N LEU A 55 2.18 -6.85 -8.98
CA LEU A 55 0.72 -6.93 -8.90
C LEU A 55 0.14 -5.93 -7.90
N VAL A 56 0.87 -5.61 -6.84
CA VAL A 56 0.38 -4.73 -5.77
C VAL A 56 1.09 -3.39 -5.79
N VAL A 57 2.42 -3.35 -5.60
CA VAL A 57 3.16 -2.09 -5.44
C VAL A 57 3.03 -1.19 -6.67
N ALA A 58 3.19 -1.74 -7.88
CA ALA A 58 3.05 -0.98 -9.12
C ALA A 58 1.64 -0.37 -9.29
N LYS A 59 0.58 -1.09 -8.87
CA LYS A 59 -0.79 -0.57 -8.93
C LYS A 59 -1.05 0.48 -7.88
N VAL A 60 -0.54 0.28 -6.66
CA VAL A 60 -0.63 1.26 -5.58
C VAL A 60 0.01 2.57 -6.03
N GLN A 61 1.23 2.53 -6.59
CA GLN A 61 1.94 3.73 -7.06
C GLN A 61 1.24 4.50 -8.18
N GLN A 62 0.30 3.88 -8.90
CA GLN A 62 -0.48 4.53 -9.95
C GLN A 62 -1.75 5.22 -9.45
N VAL A 63 -2.10 5.08 -8.17
CA VAL A 63 -3.27 5.73 -7.59
C VAL A 63 -3.04 7.24 -7.53
N ASP A 64 -3.99 8.00 -8.09
CA ASP A 64 -3.94 9.45 -8.08
C ASP A 64 -3.94 10.00 -6.65
N GLY A 65 -3.15 11.06 -6.42
CA GLY A 65 -3.00 11.67 -5.11
C GLY A 65 -1.96 11.04 -4.20
N ILE A 66 -1.22 10.02 -4.65
CA ILE A 66 -0.05 9.52 -3.93
C ILE A 66 1.17 10.33 -4.29
N THR A 67 1.87 10.83 -3.27
CA THR A 67 3.12 11.59 -3.42
C THR A 67 4.35 10.73 -3.13
N ARG A 68 4.21 9.75 -2.23
CA ARG A 68 5.31 8.85 -1.86
C ARG A 68 4.83 7.50 -1.36
N THR A 69 5.60 6.45 -1.63
CA THR A 69 5.37 5.11 -1.10
C THR A 69 6.67 4.52 -0.53
N LEU A 70 6.58 3.82 0.59
CA LEU A 70 7.65 3.00 1.15
C LEU A 70 7.14 1.57 1.36
N THR A 71 7.79 0.58 0.75
CA THR A 71 7.41 -0.83 0.87
C THR A 71 8.33 -1.55 1.84
N CYS A 72 7.74 -2.22 2.82
CA CYS A 72 8.41 -2.94 3.90
C CYS A 72 7.99 -4.42 3.86
N PRO A 73 8.70 -5.29 3.13
CA PRO A 73 8.45 -6.73 3.16
C PRO A 73 8.65 -7.32 4.56
N VAL A 74 7.74 -8.19 4.99
CA VAL A 74 7.81 -8.89 6.28
C VAL A 74 8.81 -10.03 6.15
N VAL A 75 9.89 -9.96 6.91
CA VAL A 75 10.88 -11.03 7.04
C VAL A 75 10.53 -11.93 8.22
N HIS A 76 10.66 -13.24 8.05
CA HIS A 76 10.59 -14.21 9.13
C HIS A 76 12.03 -14.66 9.40
N LEU A 77 12.56 -14.25 10.55
CA LEU A 77 13.89 -14.64 11.05
C LEU A 77 13.79 -15.92 11.88
#